data_AF-A0A0B1S7A7-F1
#
_entry.id   AF-A0A0B1S7A7-F1
#
_cell.length_a   1.000
_cell.length_b   1.000
_cell.length_c   1.000
_cell.angle_alpha   90.00
_cell.angle_beta   90.00
_cell.angle_gamma   90.00
#
_symmetry.space_group_name_H-M   'P 1'
#
loop_
_entity.id
_entity.type
_entity.pdbx_description
1 polymer ?
#
loop_
_entity_poly.entity_id
_entity_poly.type
_entity_poly.pdbx_seq_one_letter_code
_entity_poly.pdbx_strand_id
1 'polypeptide(L)'
;FFVIKFVFQLTTQYALWDRIREVDSLKPRARSRLADLIHYLLSHETLPITVLKVIEWGTLTGSVSSVIRRVFKQLSTCPMLKLRRIFSPLFVKDKNPLLSEGLRLFLNVNFPDNEAYAKIEQCFAGED
;
A
#
# COMPACT_ATOMS: atom_id res chain seq x y z
N PHE A 1 -8.05 26.96 0.72
CA PHE A 1 -7.04 26.00 1.21
C PHE A 1 -7.51 24.54 1.11
N PHE A 2 -8.67 24.17 1.67
CA PHE A 2 -9.21 22.80 1.60
C PHE A 2 -9.41 22.24 0.17
N VAL A 3 -9.97 23.06 -0.73
CA VAL A 3 -10.21 22.68 -2.14
C VAL A 3 -8.90 22.36 -2.88
N ILE A 4 -7.85 23.14 -2.67
CA ILE A 4 -6.54 22.93 -3.32
C ILE A 4 -5.91 21.61 -2.86
N LYS A 5 -6.00 21.31 -1.55
CA LYS A 5 -5.49 20.05 -0.98
C LYS A 5 -6.22 18.83 -1.58
N PHE A 6 -7.54 18.90 -1.71
CA PHE A 6 -8.34 17.79 -2.27
C PHE A 6 -8.01 17.55 -3.75
N VAL A 7 -7.95 18.62 -4.56
CA VAL A 7 -7.61 18.52 -5.98
C VAL A 7 -6.21 17.95 -6.16
N PHE A 8 -5.23 18.41 -5.38
CA PHE A 8 -3.87 17.89 -5.45
C PHE A 8 -3.79 16.40 -5.11
N GLN A 9 -4.47 15.97 -4.04
CA GLN A 9 -4.53 14.56 -3.66
C GLN A 9 -5.18 13.70 -4.75
N LEU A 10 -6.30 14.16 -5.32
CA LEU A 10 -7.01 13.44 -6.38
C LEU A 10 -6.16 13.32 -7.64
N THR A 11 -5.56 14.41 -8.12
CA THR A 11 -4.68 14.39 -9.30
C THR A 11 -3.46 13.50 -9.06
N THR A 12 -2.84 13.57 -7.88
CA THR A 12 -1.70 12.72 -7.53
C THR A 12 -2.09 11.25 -7.50
N GLN A 13 -3.28 10.93 -6.98
CA GLN A 13 -3.82 9.58 -6.93
C GLN A 13 -4.02 8.99 -8.34
N TYR A 14 -4.63 9.73 -9.26
CA TYR A 14 -4.80 9.28 -10.65
C TYR A 14 -3.46 9.10 -11.37
N ALA A 15 -2.56 10.08 -11.25
CA ALA A 15 -1.23 9.98 -11.84
C ALA A 15 -0.45 8.78 -11.29
N LEU A 16 -0.58 8.50 -9.99
CA LEU A 16 0.07 7.34 -9.37
C LEU A 16 -0.54 6.03 -9.86
N TRP A 17 -1.86 5.96 -10.02
CA TRP A 17 -2.53 4.79 -10.58
C TRP A 17 -2.05 4.46 -11.99
N ASP A 18 -1.91 5.46 -12.85
CA ASP A 18 -1.41 5.25 -14.20
C ASP A 18 0.02 4.68 -14.16
N ARG A 19 0.89 5.20 -13.28
CA ARG A 19 2.23 4.66 -13.09
C ARG A 19 2.27 3.26 -12.51
N ILE A 20 1.34 2.88 -11.63
CA ILE A 20 1.25 1.51 -11.11
C ILE A 20 0.85 0.53 -12.21
N ARG A 21 -0.11 0.90 -13.09
CA ARG A 21 -0.53 0.06 -14.22
C ARG A 21 0.58 -0.15 -15.25
N GLU A 22 1.48 0.82 -15.38
CA GLU A 22 2.61 0.78 -16.31
C GLU A 22 3.87 0.13 -15.72
N VAL A 23 3.84 -0.43 -14.50
CA VAL A 23 5.06 -0.93 -13.82
C VAL A 23 5.87 -1.91 -14.67
N ASP A 24 5.21 -2.78 -15.42
CA ASP A 24 5.88 -3.77 -16.27
C ASP A 24 6.68 -3.14 -17.42
N SER A 25 6.28 -1.97 -17.93
CA SER A 25 7.02 -1.25 -18.97
C SER A 25 8.17 -0.38 -18.40
N LEU A 26 8.19 -0.16 -17.08
CA LEU A 26 9.21 0.67 -16.43
C LEU A 26 10.56 -0.06 -16.32
N LYS A 27 11.65 0.71 -16.50
CA LYS A 27 13.02 0.24 -16.22
C LYS A 27 13.21 -0.07 -14.72
N PRO A 28 14.12 -0.97 -14.33
CA PRO A 28 14.33 -1.36 -12.92
C PRO A 28 14.58 -0.17 -11.96
N ARG A 29 15.34 0.84 -12.41
CA ARG A 29 15.59 2.06 -11.62
C ARG A 29 14.30 2.87 -11.40
N ALA A 30 13.45 2.98 -12.43
CA ALA A 30 12.17 3.68 -12.33
C ALA A 30 11.20 2.95 -11.39
N ARG A 31 11.17 1.61 -11.44
CA ARG A 31 10.41 0.78 -10.48
C ARG A 31 10.84 1.02 -9.03
N SER A 32 12.15 1.08 -8.79
CA SER A 32 12.70 1.40 -7.46
C SER A 32 12.27 2.78 -6.98
N ARG A 33 12.33 3.79 -7.84
CA ARG A 33 11.88 5.16 -7.51
C ARG A 33 10.38 5.24 -7.27
N LEU A 34 9.59 4.50 -8.04
CA LEU A 34 8.15 4.42 -7.84
C LEU A 34 7.82 3.79 -6.47
N ALA A 35 8.52 2.73 -6.08
CA ALA A 35 8.37 2.15 -4.76
C ALA A 35 8.73 3.16 -3.65
N ASP A 36 9.85 3.87 -3.79
CA ASP A 36 10.27 4.91 -2.83
C ASP A 36 9.21 6.02 -2.71
N LEU A 37 8.63 6.45 -3.84
CA LEU A 37 7.56 7.45 -3.90
C LEU A 37 6.27 6.96 -3.22
N ILE A 38 5.81 5.74 -3.55
CA ILE A 38 4.62 5.15 -2.92
C ILE A 38 4.82 5.05 -1.42
N HIS A 39 5.98 4.54 -0.97
CA HIS A 39 6.31 4.47 0.44
C HIS A 39 6.26 5.85 1.11
N TYR A 40 6.84 6.88 0.50
CA TYR A 40 6.81 8.24 1.03
C TYR A 40 5.37 8.75 1.19
N LEU A 41 4.54 8.62 0.14
CA LEU A 41 3.16 9.08 0.13
C LEU A 41 2.30 8.39 1.20
N LEU A 42 2.52 7.10 1.43
CA LEU A 42 1.81 6.33 2.47
C LEU A 42 2.31 6.65 3.88
N SER A 43 3.64 6.68 4.09
CA SER A 43 4.25 6.91 5.41
C SER A 43 4.05 8.32 5.96
N HIS A 44 3.76 9.28 5.07
CA HIS A 44 3.40 10.67 5.40
C HIS A 44 1.88 10.90 5.33
N GLU A 45 1.08 9.84 5.19
CA GLU A 45 -0.39 9.91 5.16
C GLU A 45 -0.93 10.91 4.12
N THR A 46 -0.15 11.14 3.05
CA THR A 46 -0.51 12.07 1.97
C THR A 46 -1.54 11.43 1.05
N LEU A 47 -1.42 10.11 0.84
CA LEU A 47 -2.42 9.26 0.21
C LEU A 47 -2.74 8.06 1.12
N PRO A 48 -4.00 7.63 1.18
CA PRO A 48 -4.38 6.43 1.93
C PRO A 48 -3.85 5.17 1.25
N ILE A 49 -3.64 4.10 2.03
CA ILE A 49 -3.26 2.78 1.51
C ILE A 49 -4.25 2.21 0.48
N THR A 50 -5.49 2.71 0.47
CA THR A 50 -6.51 2.38 -0.53
C THR A 50 -6.13 2.77 -1.95
N VAL A 51 -5.09 3.59 -2.16
CA VAL A 51 -4.52 3.84 -3.48
C VAL A 51 -4.01 2.55 -4.15
N LEU A 52 -3.65 1.54 -3.37
CA LEU A 52 -3.21 0.24 -3.89
C LEU A 52 -4.37 -0.61 -4.46
N LYS A 53 -5.63 -0.15 -4.39
CA LYS A 53 -6.78 -0.84 -5.00
C LYS A 53 -6.70 -1.01 -6.51
N VAL A 54 -5.86 -0.21 -7.18
CA VAL A 54 -5.64 -0.30 -8.63
C VAL A 54 -4.90 -1.57 -9.04
N ILE A 55 -4.28 -2.26 -8.08
CA ILE A 55 -3.50 -3.47 -8.30
C ILE A 55 -4.44 -4.67 -8.41
N GLU A 56 -4.21 -5.51 -9.42
CA GLU A 56 -4.88 -6.80 -9.56
C GLU A 56 -4.17 -7.85 -8.68
N TRP A 57 -4.63 -7.98 -7.43
CA TRP A 57 -4.00 -8.85 -6.44
C TRP A 57 -4.03 -10.35 -6.79
N GLY A 58 -4.96 -10.79 -7.65
CA GLY A 58 -5.03 -12.17 -8.12
C GLY A 58 -4.02 -12.53 -9.21
N THR A 59 -3.44 -11.53 -9.88
CA THR A 59 -2.63 -11.68 -11.11
C THR A 59 -1.38 -10.78 -11.05
N LEU A 60 -0.69 -10.77 -9.92
CA LEU A 60 0.51 -9.96 -9.74
C LEU A 60 1.66 -10.42 -10.63
N THR A 61 2.14 -9.53 -11.50
CA THR A 61 3.39 -9.74 -12.23
C THR A 61 4.60 -9.65 -11.30
N GLY A 62 5.73 -10.24 -11.70
CA GLY A 62 6.98 -10.16 -10.93
C GLY A 62 7.45 -8.72 -10.69
N SER A 63 7.21 -7.82 -11.66
CA SER A 63 7.55 -6.41 -11.56
C SER A 63 6.71 -5.69 -10.50
N VAL A 64 5.39 -5.87 -10.53
CA VAL A 64 4.47 -5.29 -9.55
C VAL A 64 4.77 -5.84 -8.16
N SER A 65 4.92 -7.16 -8.04
CA SER A 65 5.28 -7.83 -6.78
C SER A 65 6.59 -7.28 -6.19
N SER A 66 7.61 -7.03 -7.03
CA SER A 66 8.88 -6.43 -6.60
C SER A 66 8.72 -5.00 -6.05
N VAL A 67 7.94 -4.15 -6.73
CA VAL A 67 7.64 -2.78 -6.27
C VAL A 67 6.92 -2.81 -4.94
N ILE A 68 5.85 -3.61 -4.83
CA ILE A 68 5.01 -3.67 -3.64
C ILE A 68 5.75 -4.29 -2.44
N ARG A 69 6.54 -5.34 -2.67
CA ARG A 69 7.42 -5.91 -1.64
C ARG A 69 8.38 -4.84 -1.10
N ARG A 70 8.96 -4.01 -1.97
CA ARG A 70 9.85 -2.93 -1.53
C ARG A 70 9.11 -1.88 -0.70
N VAL A 71 7.92 -1.46 -1.13
CA VAL A 71 7.07 -0.52 -0.37
C VAL A 71 6.81 -1.04 1.04
N PHE A 72 6.37 -2.29 1.19
CA PHE A 72 6.09 -2.88 2.49
C PHE A 72 7.36 -3.15 3.30
N LYS A 73 8.48 -3.52 2.67
CA LYS A 73 9.75 -3.62 3.39
C LYS A 73 10.20 -2.28 3.99
N GLN A 74 9.91 -1.17 3.31
CA GLN A 74 10.21 0.18 3.84
C GLN A 74 9.19 0.58 4.93
N LEU A 75 7.90 0.32 4.71
CA LEU A 75 6.87 0.62 5.70
C LEU A 75 7.06 -0.13 7.02
N SER A 76 7.56 -1.36 7.01
CA SER A 76 7.77 -2.14 8.25
C SER A 76 8.79 -1.51 9.21
N THR A 77 9.58 -0.52 8.75
CA THR A 77 10.48 0.27 9.60
C THR A 77 9.76 1.39 10.39
N CYS A 78 8.49 1.68 10.05
CA CYS A 78 7.69 2.67 10.76
C CYS A 78 7.26 2.17 12.15
N PRO A 79 7.08 3.06 13.14
CA PRO A 79 6.50 2.69 14.43
C PRO A 79 5.12 2.06 14.28
N MET A 80 4.78 1.11 15.16
CA MET A 80 3.50 0.38 15.12
C MET A 80 2.27 1.30 15.12
N LEU A 81 2.31 2.38 15.91
CA LEU A 81 1.23 3.38 15.93
C LEU A 81 1.00 4.03 14.56
N LYS A 82 2.07 4.30 13.82
CA LYS A 82 1.99 4.85 12.46
C LYS A 82 1.45 3.80 11.48
N LEU A 83 1.94 2.57 11.56
CA LEU A 83 1.42 1.46 10.74
C LEU A 83 -0.09 1.26 10.95
N ARG A 84 -0.58 1.27 12.19
CA ARG A 84 -2.01 1.20 12.48
C ARG A 84 -2.81 2.30 11.80
N ARG A 85 -2.32 3.55 11.79
CA ARG A 85 -2.97 4.67 11.08
C ARG A 85 -3.01 4.45 9.57
N ILE A 86 -1.89 4.04 8.98
CA ILE A 86 -1.78 3.76 7.54
C ILE A 86 -2.76 2.66 7.12
N PHE A 87 -2.90 1.61 7.92
CA PHE A 87 -3.75 0.44 7.64
C PHE A 87 -5.21 0.62 8.07
N SER A 88 -5.51 1.62 8.92
CA SER A 88 -6.87 1.88 9.40
C SER A 88 -7.97 1.93 8.34
N PRO A 89 -7.75 2.42 7.09
CA PRO A 89 -8.76 2.39 6.05
C PRO A 89 -9.17 0.97 5.59
N LEU A 90 -8.36 -0.05 5.87
CA LEU A 90 -8.60 -1.43 5.47
C LEU A 90 -9.34 -2.25 6.53
N PHE A 91 -9.38 -1.79 7.78
CA PHE A 91 -10.10 -2.46 8.87
C PHE A 91 -11.63 -2.36 8.71
N VAL A 92 -12.09 -1.42 7.88
CA VAL A 92 -13.52 -1.30 7.52
C VAL A 92 -13.87 -2.35 6.47
N LYS A 93 -14.37 -3.52 6.93
CA LYS A 93 -14.63 -4.72 6.10
C LYS A 93 -15.43 -4.46 4.81
N ASP A 94 -16.36 -3.51 4.83
CA ASP A 94 -17.31 -3.32 3.71
C ASP A 94 -16.80 -2.41 2.57
N LYS A 95 -15.69 -1.68 2.74
CA LYS A 95 -15.29 -0.66 1.75
C LYS A 95 -14.34 -1.16 0.67
N ASN A 96 -13.48 -2.13 0.96
CA ASN A 96 -12.47 -2.62 -0.01
C ASN A 96 -12.08 -4.10 0.23
N PRO A 97 -13.02 -5.06 0.15
CA PRO A 97 -12.76 -6.46 0.51
C PRO A 97 -11.62 -7.09 -0.30
N LEU A 98 -11.57 -6.84 -1.61
CA LEU A 98 -10.52 -7.38 -2.49
C LEU A 98 -9.12 -6.84 -2.16
N LEU A 99 -9.03 -5.54 -1.82
CA LEU A 99 -7.76 -4.94 -1.41
C LEU A 99 -7.33 -5.47 -0.05
N SER A 100 -8.23 -5.47 0.93
CA SER A 100 -7.91 -5.95 2.28
C SER A 100 -7.45 -7.40 2.27
N GLU A 101 -8.15 -8.27 1.54
CA GLU A 101 -7.78 -9.68 1.42
C GLU A 101 -6.51 -9.89 0.60
N GLY A 102 -6.39 -9.24 -0.56
CA GLY A 102 -5.20 -9.34 -1.39
C GLY A 102 -3.94 -8.87 -0.65
N LEU A 103 -4.06 -7.81 0.13
CA LEU A 103 -2.97 -7.26 0.93
C LEU A 103 -2.63 -8.15 2.13
N ARG A 104 -3.64 -8.69 2.83
CA ARG A 104 -3.44 -9.68 3.90
C ARG A 104 -2.68 -10.91 3.40
N LEU A 105 -3.16 -11.52 2.30
CA LEU A 105 -2.49 -12.66 1.66
C LEU A 105 -1.07 -12.31 1.21
N PHE A 106 -0.87 -11.13 0.60
CA PHE A 106 0.44 -10.69 0.17
C PHE A 106 1.41 -10.56 1.35
N LEU A 107 0.99 -9.98 2.46
CA LEU A 107 1.83 -9.84 3.65
C LEU A 107 2.18 -11.20 4.25
N ASN A 108 1.20 -12.10 4.39
CA ASN A 108 1.42 -13.43 4.96
C ASN A 108 2.38 -14.29 4.11
N VAL A 109 2.30 -14.18 2.78
CA VAL A 109 3.20 -14.91 1.87
C VAL A 109 4.61 -14.30 1.82
N ASN A 110 4.73 -12.97 1.86
CA ASN A 110 6.00 -12.29 1.60
C ASN A 110 6.77 -11.86 2.86
N PHE A 111 6.10 -11.81 4.01
CA PHE A 111 6.62 -11.36 5.30
C PHE A 111 6.09 -12.21 6.47
N PRO A 112 6.15 -13.56 6.41
CA PRO A 112 5.54 -14.42 7.43
C PRO A 112 6.11 -14.19 8.84
N ASP A 113 7.42 -13.90 8.94
CA ASP A 113 8.10 -13.70 10.22
C ASP A 113 8.14 -12.23 10.68
N ASN A 114 7.43 -11.33 9.98
CA ASN A 114 7.46 -9.91 10.31
C ASN A 114 6.47 -9.59 11.44
N GLU A 115 7.03 -9.37 12.63
CA GLU A 115 6.25 -9.04 13.84
C GLU A 115 5.32 -7.83 13.65
N ALA A 116 5.72 -6.84 12.84
CA ALA A 116 4.89 -5.67 12.61
C ALA A 116 3.62 -6.03 11.83
N TYR A 117 3.74 -6.88 10.82
CA TYR A 117 2.58 -7.32 10.04
C TYR A 117 1.71 -8.33 10.78
N ALA A 118 2.30 -9.20 11.61
CA ALA A 118 1.53 -10.06 12.52
C ALA A 118 0.64 -9.23 13.47
N LYS A 119 1.18 -8.14 14.06
CA LYS A 119 0.42 -7.21 14.91
C LYS A 119 -0.66 -6.45 14.15
N ILE A 120 -0.42 -6.15 12.86
CA ILE A 120 -1.43 -5.52 11.99
C ILE A 120 -2.55 -6.51 11.65
N GLU A 121 -2.24 -7.78 11.40
CA GLU A 121 -3.23 -8.84 11.15
C GLU A 121 -4.17 -9.04 12.35
N GLN A 122 -3.64 -9.00 13.58
CA GLN A 122 -4.46 -9.01 14.80
C GLN A 122 -5.48 -7.85 14.83
N CYS A 123 -5.12 -6.68 14.29
CA CYS A 123 -6.03 -5.53 14.19
C CYS A 123 -7.17 -5.76 13.18
N PHE A 124 -7.00 -6.64 12.19
CA PHE A 124 -8.08 -7.04 11.28
C PHE A 124 -9.04 -8.06 11.91
N ALA A 125 -8.56 -8.86 12.87
CA ALA A 125 -9.31 -9.95 13.49
C ALA A 125 -10.35 -9.48 14.53
N GLY A 126 -10.22 -8.25 15.04
CA GLY A 126 -11.22 -7.66 15.94
C GLY A 126 -11.22 -8.27 17.34
N GLU A 127 -10.08 -8.22 18.04
CA GLU A 127 -10.06 -8.25 19.50
C GLU A 127 -9.76 -6.82 20.01
N ASP A 128 -10.85 -6.11 20.30
CA ASP A 128 -11.09 -5.28 21.49
C ASP A 128 -12.56 -4.85 21.48
#